data_AF-A0A7V2H846-F1
#
_entry.id   AF-A0A7V2H846-F1
#
_cell.length_a   1.000
_cell.length_b   1.000
_cell.length_c   1.000
_cell.angle_alpha   90.00
_cell.angle_beta   90.00
_cell.angle_gamma   90.00
#
_symmetry.space_group_name_H-M   'P 1'
#
loop_
_entity.id
_entity.type
_entity.pdbx_description
1 polymer ?
#
loop_
_entity_poly.entity_id
_entity_poly.type
_entity_poly.pdbx_seq_one_letter_code
_entity_poly.pdbx_strand_id
1 'polypeptide(L)'
;MVDYDAIVDSMKSRFEIRVRRWRRAMSGCAWRVYYHDGRSVNWVESPYPKTPISLAIFLHEVGHHAIGFKTYRKRCEEEYHVWIWAIRQMREFGVEPDERVWRRFQLSMQYAVGKAVRRGCQTLPEPLEQFLPKAA
;
A
#
# COMPACT_ATOMS: atom_id res chain seq x y z
N MET A 1 -10.00 22.30 -4.76
CA MET A 1 -9.02 21.35 -5.35
C MET A 1 -8.35 20.64 -4.19
N VAL A 2 -8.22 19.31 -4.24
CA VAL A 2 -7.54 18.56 -3.17
C VAL A 2 -6.08 18.98 -3.13
N ASP A 3 -5.60 19.35 -1.93
CA ASP A 3 -4.20 19.64 -1.70
C ASP A 3 -3.45 18.34 -1.37
N TYR A 4 -2.85 17.73 -2.40
CA TYR A 4 -2.08 16.51 -2.23
C TYR A 4 -0.77 16.74 -1.46
N ASP A 5 -0.20 17.94 -1.51
CA ASP A 5 1.07 18.26 -0.84
C ASP A 5 0.85 18.25 0.68
N ALA A 6 -0.25 18.86 1.14
CA ALA A 6 -0.66 18.83 2.54
C ALA A 6 -0.88 17.40 3.07
N ILE A 7 -1.48 16.52 2.26
CA ILE A 7 -1.67 15.11 2.64
C ILE A 7 -0.33 14.40 2.76
N VAL A 8 0.57 14.60 1.79
CA VAL A 8 1.92 13.99 1.79
C VAL A 8 2.69 14.41 3.05
N ASP A 9 2.69 15.69 3.39
CA ASP A 9 3.41 16.19 4.56
C ASP A 9 2.78 15.72 5.88
N SER A 10 1.45 15.67 5.97
CA SER A 10 0.73 15.09 7.10
C SER A 10 1.10 13.62 7.32
N MET A 11 1.08 12.81 6.27
CA MET A 11 1.45 11.38 6.35
C MET A 11 2.92 11.18 6.68
N LYS A 12 3.82 12.00 6.11
CA LYS A 12 5.24 11.95 6.44
C LYS A 12 5.50 12.24 7.90
N SER A 13 4.87 13.27 8.44
CA SER A 13 4.99 13.65 9.84
C SER A 13 4.42 12.56 10.76
N ARG A 14 3.17 12.14 10.52
CA ARG A 14 2.44 11.20 11.36
C ARG A 14 3.10 9.83 11.50
N PHE A 15 3.70 9.31 10.42
CA PHE A 15 4.31 7.98 10.38
C PHE A 15 5.84 8.01 10.27
N GLU A 16 6.44 9.19 10.50
CA GLU A 16 7.89 9.41 10.46
C GLU A 16 8.53 8.92 9.16
N ILE A 17 7.84 9.12 8.04
CA ILE A 17 8.23 8.59 6.73
C ILE A 17 9.32 9.47 6.12
N ARG A 18 10.37 8.82 5.65
CA ARG A 18 11.36 9.40 4.75
C ARG A 18 11.17 8.86 3.35
N VAL A 19 11.05 9.77 2.38
CA VAL A 19 10.95 9.39 0.97
C VAL A 19 12.36 9.31 0.40
N ARG A 20 12.78 8.09 0.01
CA ARG A 20 14.08 7.89 -0.63
C ARG A 20 14.08 8.38 -2.08
N ARG A 21 12.98 8.11 -2.78
CA ARG A 21 12.84 8.45 -4.21
C ARG A 21 11.38 8.61 -4.59
N TRP A 22 11.08 9.70 -5.29
CA TRP A 22 9.86 9.84 -6.05
C TRP A 22 10.00 9.11 -7.40
N ARG A 23 9.22 8.07 -7.62
CA ARG A 23 9.26 7.20 -8.80
C ARG A 23 8.50 7.84 -9.97
N ARG A 24 8.99 7.60 -11.20
CA ARG A 24 8.24 7.93 -12.42
C ARG A 24 7.18 6.87 -12.74
N ALA A 25 7.42 5.63 -12.33
CA ALA A 25 6.49 4.52 -12.51
C ALA A 25 5.38 4.53 -11.45
N MET A 26 4.23 3.98 -11.80
CA MET A 26 3.07 3.82 -10.90
C MET A 26 3.23 2.58 -9.99
N SER A 27 4.31 2.56 -9.23
CA SER A 27 4.62 1.54 -8.23
C SER A 27 5.46 2.15 -7.10
N GLY A 28 5.41 1.52 -5.93
CA GLY A 28 6.22 1.92 -4.79
C GLY A 28 6.87 0.73 -4.08
N CYS A 29 7.61 1.05 -3.03
CA CYS A 29 8.04 0.09 -2.02
C CYS A 29 8.25 0.78 -0.67
N ALA A 30 8.01 0.05 0.41
CA ALA A 30 8.24 0.47 1.78
C ALA A 30 9.18 -0.50 2.50
N TRP A 31 10.09 0.02 3.30
CA TRP A 31 10.95 -0.80 4.17
C TRP A 31 11.40 0.01 5.39
N ARG A 32 11.75 -0.71 6.46
CA ARG A 32 12.31 -0.12 7.69
C ARG A 32 13.75 -0.55 7.86
N VAL A 33 14.62 0.42 8.17
CA VAL A 33 16.02 0.17 8.54
C VAL A 33 16.16 0.33 10.04
N TYR A 34 16.78 -0.66 10.70
CA TYR A 34 17.08 -0.63 12.12
C TYR A 34 18.58 -0.40 12.30
N TYR A 35 18.95 0.53 13.17
CA TYR A 35 20.33 0.83 13.52
C TYR A 35 20.69 0.15 14.84
N HIS A 36 21.99 -0.08 15.06
CA HIS A 36 22.53 -0.72 16.27
C HIS A 36 22.18 0.01 17.58
N ASP A 37 21.77 1.28 17.50
CA ASP A 37 21.50 2.16 18.64
C ASP A 37 20.00 2.21 18.97
N GLY A 38 19.22 1.28 18.43
CA GLY A 38 17.78 1.18 18.62
C GLY A 38 16.96 2.15 17.77
N ARG A 39 17.59 3.07 17.03
CA ARG A 39 16.85 3.94 16.09
C ARG A 39 16.35 3.13 14.91
N SER A 40 15.22 3.56 14.36
CA SER A 40 14.71 3.05 13.09
C SER A 40 14.32 4.16 12.15
N VAL A 41 14.38 3.90 10.85
CA VAL A 41 13.97 4.85 9.82
C VAL A 41 13.00 4.16 8.86
N ASN A 42 11.85 4.81 8.69
CA ASN A 42 10.78 4.36 7.78
C ASN A 42 11.02 4.94 6.40
N TRP A 43 11.42 4.09 5.45
CA TRP A 43 11.65 4.51 4.08
C TRP A 43 10.49 4.13 3.17
N VAL A 44 10.20 5.00 2.22
CA VAL A 44 9.32 4.71 1.08
C VAL A 44 9.92 5.20 -0.23
N GLU A 45 9.52 4.54 -1.31
CA GLU A 45 9.57 5.06 -2.66
C GLU A 45 8.18 4.95 -3.26
N SER A 46 7.73 5.97 -3.99
CA SER A 46 6.39 6.02 -4.57
C SER A 46 6.36 7.06 -5.70
N PRO A 47 5.43 7.01 -6.67
CA PRO A 47 5.08 8.21 -7.45
C PRO A 47 4.69 9.37 -6.53
N TYR A 48 5.02 10.60 -6.95
CA TYR A 48 4.57 11.80 -6.25
C TYR A 48 3.05 11.97 -6.47
N PRO A 49 2.25 12.16 -5.41
CA PRO A 49 0.81 12.38 -5.55
C PRO A 49 0.46 13.63 -6.34
N LYS A 50 -0.15 13.44 -7.52
CA LYS A 50 -0.76 14.49 -8.34
C LYS A 50 -2.18 14.15 -8.82
N THR A 51 -2.58 12.91 -8.58
CA THR A 51 -3.84 12.28 -9.01
C THR A 51 -4.29 11.27 -7.95
N PRO A 52 -5.58 10.88 -7.92
CA PRO A 52 -6.07 9.89 -6.96
C PRO A 52 -5.28 8.57 -6.98
N ILE A 53 -4.92 8.06 -8.16
CA ILE A 53 -4.13 6.82 -8.28
C ILE A 53 -2.70 6.97 -7.75
N SER A 54 -2.02 8.09 -7.99
CA SER A 54 -0.69 8.32 -7.42
C SER A 54 -0.73 8.52 -5.90
N LEU A 55 -1.80 9.14 -5.39
CA LEU A 55 -2.05 9.25 -3.95
C LEU A 55 -2.29 7.86 -3.34
N ALA A 56 -3.12 7.04 -3.97
CA ALA A 56 -3.45 5.70 -3.49
C ALA A 56 -2.20 4.82 -3.35
N ILE A 57 -1.26 4.89 -4.30
CA ILE A 57 0.00 4.16 -4.23
C ILE A 57 0.88 4.72 -3.09
N PHE A 58 1.01 6.03 -2.96
CA PHE A 58 1.77 6.63 -1.86
C PHE A 58 1.21 6.20 -0.50
N LEU A 59 -0.11 6.29 -0.32
CA LEU A 59 -0.79 5.83 0.89
C LEU A 59 -0.64 4.32 1.10
N HIS A 60 -0.63 3.51 0.05
CA HIS A 60 -0.33 2.08 0.18
C HIS A 60 1.07 1.85 0.78
N GLU A 61 2.10 2.56 0.32
CA GLU A 61 3.45 2.43 0.91
C GLU A 61 3.53 2.95 2.35
N VAL A 62 2.83 4.04 2.67
CA VAL A 62 2.70 4.51 4.06
C VAL A 62 1.95 3.49 4.92
N GLY A 63 0.92 2.85 4.35
CA GLY A 63 0.09 1.86 5.03
C GLY A 63 0.88 0.65 5.52
N HIS A 64 1.95 0.25 4.81
CA HIS A 64 2.87 -0.77 5.30
C HIS A 64 3.53 -0.39 6.63
N HIS A 65 3.87 0.89 6.83
CA HIS A 65 4.41 1.37 8.09
C HIS A 65 3.32 1.56 9.15
N ALA A 66 2.13 2.02 8.76
CA ALA A 66 1.00 2.26 9.65
C ALA A 66 0.44 0.97 10.27
N ILE A 67 0.30 -0.09 9.46
CA ILE A 67 -0.14 -1.42 9.90
C ILE A 67 1.00 -2.19 10.56
N GLY A 68 2.24 -1.91 10.16
CA GLY A 68 3.42 -2.64 10.59
C GLY A 68 3.72 -3.83 9.69
N PHE A 69 5.01 -4.06 9.44
CA PHE A 69 5.47 -5.21 8.68
C PHE A 69 5.35 -6.49 9.50
N LYS A 70 4.92 -7.58 8.84
CA LYS A 70 4.73 -8.92 9.43
C LYS A 70 3.60 -8.96 10.48
N THR A 71 2.73 -7.96 10.52
CA THR A 71 1.51 -7.97 11.36
C THR A 71 0.59 -9.11 10.96
N TYR A 72 0.50 -9.41 9.66
CA TYR A 72 -0.26 -10.54 9.13
C TYR A 72 0.67 -11.69 8.72
N ARG A 73 0.24 -12.93 9.01
CA ARG A 73 1.02 -14.13 8.70
C ARG A 73 1.21 -14.33 7.20
N LYS A 74 0.20 -13.97 6.39
CA LYS A 74 0.25 -14.12 4.93
C LYS A 74 0.53 -12.77 4.28
N ARG A 75 1.50 -12.71 3.38
CA ARG A 75 1.85 -11.45 2.69
C ARG A 75 0.66 -10.90 1.89
N CYS A 76 -0.13 -11.75 1.22
CA CYS A 76 -1.31 -11.29 0.48
C CYS A 76 -2.38 -10.66 1.38
N GLU A 77 -2.50 -11.10 2.63
CA GLU A 77 -3.40 -10.53 3.62
C GLU A 77 -2.91 -9.16 4.11
N GLU A 78 -1.61 -9.03 4.34
CA GLU A 78 -0.99 -7.73 4.61
C GLU A 78 -1.24 -6.73 3.47
N GLU A 79 -1.01 -7.14 2.21
CA GLU A 79 -1.30 -6.30 1.03
C GLU A 79 -2.77 -5.84 0.98
N TYR A 80 -3.71 -6.73 1.30
CA TYR A 80 -5.13 -6.41 1.34
C TYR A 80 -5.42 -5.33 2.39
N HIS A 81 -4.99 -5.56 3.63
CA HIS A 81 -5.27 -4.61 4.72
C HIS A 81 -4.60 -3.26 4.48
N VAL A 82 -3.40 -3.24 3.90
CA VAL A 82 -2.70 -2.01 3.51
C VAL A 82 -3.48 -1.26 2.43
N TRP A 83 -4.01 -1.94 1.41
CA TRP A 83 -4.87 -1.30 0.41
C TRP A 83 -6.17 -0.76 1.01
N ILE A 84 -6.84 -1.53 1.86
CA ILE A 84 -8.06 -1.07 2.54
C ILE A 84 -7.76 0.16 3.40
N TRP A 85 -6.64 0.17 4.12
CA TRP A 85 -6.19 1.33 4.87
C TRP A 85 -5.96 2.54 3.97
N ALA A 86 -5.22 2.37 2.86
CA ALA A 86 -4.96 3.45 1.92
C ALA A 86 -6.24 4.06 1.34
N ILE A 87 -7.20 3.23 0.93
CA ILE A 87 -8.51 3.66 0.42
C ILE A 87 -9.31 4.42 1.49
N ARG A 88 -9.28 3.97 2.74
CA ARG A 88 -9.92 4.68 3.85
C ARG A 88 -9.28 6.05 4.08
N GLN A 89 -7.95 6.12 4.08
CA GLN A 89 -7.24 7.40 4.22
C GLN A 89 -7.55 8.36 3.08
N MET A 90 -7.66 7.88 1.82
CA MET A 90 -8.11 8.73 0.71
C MET A 90 -9.45 9.41 1.03
N ARG A 91 -10.43 8.63 1.49
CA ARG A 91 -11.75 9.15 1.87
C ARG A 91 -11.71 10.08 3.07
N GLU A 92 -10.89 9.79 4.09
CA GLU A 92 -10.69 10.67 5.24
C GLU A 92 -10.11 12.04 4.83
N PHE A 93 -9.28 12.08 3.79
CA PHE A 93 -8.78 13.32 3.19
C PHE A 93 -9.72 13.96 2.15
N GLY A 94 -10.95 13.44 2.01
CA GLY A 94 -11.94 13.95 1.04
C GLY A 94 -11.61 13.62 -0.42
N VAL A 95 -10.81 12.59 -0.66
CA VAL A 95 -10.46 12.10 -2.01
C VAL A 95 -11.21 10.80 -2.27
N GLU A 96 -12.23 10.85 -3.12
CA GLU A 96 -12.92 9.62 -3.51
C GLU A 96 -12.05 8.78 -4.48
N PRO A 97 -11.86 7.47 -4.21
CA PRO A 97 -11.16 6.58 -5.11
C PRO A 97 -11.91 6.41 -6.44
N ASP A 98 -11.26 6.77 -7.54
CA ASP A 98 -11.81 6.60 -8.89
C ASP A 98 -11.66 5.16 -9.42
N GLU A 99 -12.22 4.90 -10.61
CA GLU A 99 -12.13 3.59 -11.28
C GLU A 99 -10.69 3.10 -11.48
N ARG A 100 -9.74 4.02 -11.67
CA ARG A 100 -8.32 3.66 -11.88
C ARG A 100 -7.70 3.15 -10.58
N VAL A 101 -8.06 3.75 -9.44
CA VAL A 101 -7.67 3.28 -8.11
C VAL A 101 -8.24 1.89 -7.85
N TRP A 102 -9.55 1.70 -8.08
CA TRP A 102 -10.19 0.39 -7.88
C TRP A 102 -9.59 -0.69 -8.78
N ARG A 103 -9.33 -0.38 -10.04
CA ARG A 103 -8.65 -1.31 -10.96
C ARG A 103 -7.24 -1.64 -10.48
N ARG A 104 -6.49 -0.65 -9.96
CA ARG A 104 -5.14 -0.87 -9.41
C ARG A 104 -5.19 -1.79 -8.18
N PHE A 105 -6.11 -1.57 -7.27
CA PHE A 105 -6.35 -2.44 -6.12
C PHE A 105 -6.64 -3.87 -6.56
N GLN A 106 -7.59 -4.07 -7.46
CA GLN A 106 -7.97 -5.38 -8.00
C GLN A 106 -6.77 -6.13 -8.60
N LEU A 107 -6.00 -5.47 -9.48
CA LEU A 107 -4.82 -6.07 -10.10
C LEU A 107 -3.71 -6.41 -9.09
N SER A 108 -3.48 -5.52 -8.10
CA SER A 108 -2.51 -5.76 -7.04
C SER A 108 -2.88 -6.99 -6.21
N MET A 109 -4.16 -7.12 -5.87
CA MET A 109 -4.65 -8.24 -5.07
C MET A 109 -4.65 -9.56 -5.85
N GLN A 110 -5.06 -9.56 -7.10
CA GLN A 110 -4.95 -10.74 -7.98
C GLN A 110 -3.49 -11.21 -8.10
N TYR A 111 -2.54 -10.27 -8.24
CA TYR A 111 -1.13 -10.62 -8.27
C TYR A 111 -0.65 -11.22 -6.92
N ALA A 112 -0.99 -10.57 -5.80
CA ALA A 112 -0.56 -11.01 -4.47
C ALA A 112 -1.13 -12.39 -4.10
N VAL A 113 -2.42 -12.60 -4.35
CA VAL A 113 -3.11 -13.87 -4.12
C VAL A 113 -2.59 -14.94 -5.07
N GLY A 114 -2.51 -14.66 -6.37
CA GLY A 114 -1.95 -15.60 -7.35
C GLY A 114 -0.51 -16.00 -7.01
N LYS A 115 0.31 -15.08 -6.50
CA LYS A 115 1.67 -15.38 -6.02
C LYS A 115 1.67 -16.26 -4.77
N ALA A 116 0.73 -16.04 -3.84
CA ALA A 116 0.58 -16.88 -2.65
C ALA A 116 0.17 -18.31 -3.03
N VAL A 117 -0.82 -18.47 -3.91
CA VAL A 117 -1.27 -19.77 -4.41
C VAL A 117 -0.14 -20.53 -5.12
N ARG A 118 0.59 -19.87 -6.04
CA ARG A 118 1.76 -20.48 -6.71
C ARG A 118 2.86 -20.91 -5.75
N ARG A 119 2.92 -20.34 -4.54
CA ARG A 119 3.88 -20.70 -3.48
C ARG A 119 3.32 -21.73 -2.50
N GLY A 120 2.18 -22.36 -2.79
CA GLY A 120 1.60 -23.42 -1.98
C GLY A 120 0.71 -22.94 -0.83
N CYS A 121 0.17 -21.73 -0.88
CA CYS A 121 -0.79 -21.28 0.14
C CYS A 121 -2.09 -22.10 0.03
N GLN A 122 -2.35 -22.96 1.01
CA GLN A 122 -3.49 -23.88 1.01
C GLN A 122 -4.80 -23.21 1.46
N THR A 123 -4.73 -22.16 2.29
CA THR A 123 -5.93 -21.53 2.86
C THR A 123 -5.82 -20.02 2.77
N LEU A 124 -6.77 -19.39 2.08
CA LEU A 124 -6.91 -17.94 2.01
C LEU A 124 -8.04 -17.49 2.93
N PRO A 125 -7.95 -16.31 3.55
CA PRO A 125 -9.11 -15.67 4.17
C PRO A 125 -10.21 -15.41 3.13
N GLU A 126 -11.47 -15.57 3.52
CA GLU A 126 -12.66 -15.41 2.67
C GLU A 126 -12.65 -14.12 1.82
N PRO A 127 -12.30 -12.92 2.36
CA PRO A 127 -12.27 -11.70 1.55
C PRO A 127 -11.27 -11.75 0.39
N LEU A 128 -10.28 -12.64 0.43
CA LEU A 128 -9.24 -12.76 -0.60
C LEU A 128 -9.61 -13.74 -1.71
N GLU A 129 -10.62 -14.59 -1.50
CA GLU A 129 -11.03 -15.61 -2.47
C GLU A 129 -11.50 -15.00 -3.80
N GLN A 130 -12.10 -13.81 -3.75
CA GLN A 130 -12.52 -13.05 -4.94
C GLN A 130 -11.36 -12.69 -5.89
N PHE A 131 -10.11 -12.73 -5.40
CA PHE A 131 -8.91 -12.43 -6.21
C PHE A 131 -8.18 -13.68 -6.69
N LEU A 132 -8.76 -14.88 -6.48
CA LEU A 132 -8.20 -16.11 -7.02
C LEU A 132 -8.07 -16.00 -8.54
N PRO A 133 -6.98 -16.56 -9.11
CA PRO A 133 -6.85 -16.64 -10.55
C PRO A 133 -8.05 -17.42 -11.11
N LYS A 134 -8.68 -16.89 -12.15
CA LYS A 134 -9.70 -17.64 -12.89
C LYS A 134 -9.04 -18.91 -13.43
N ALA A 135 -9.69 -20.06 -13.25
CA ALA A 135 -9.27 -21.28 -13.91
C ALA A 135 -9.18 -21.00 -15.42
N ALA A 136 -8.07 -21.41 -16.02
CA ALA A 136 -7.81 -21.28 -17.45
C ALA A 136 -8.64 -22.28 -18.25
#